data_AF-A0A9X6WV12-F1
#
_entry.id   AF-A0A9X6WV12-F1
#
_cell.length_a   1.000
_cell.length_b   1.000
_cell.length_c   1.000
_cell.angle_alpha   90.00
_cell.angle_beta   90.00
_cell.angle_gamma   90.00
#
_symmetry.space_group_name_H-M   'P 1'
#
loop_
_entity.id
_entity.type
_entity.pdbx_description
1 polymer ?
#
loop_
_entity_poly.entity_id
_entity_poly.type
_entity_poly.pdbx_seq_one_letter_code
_entity_poly.pdbx_strand_id
1 'polypeptide(L)'
;MWMVHDYEDGVVLITDNYEEALKEYEKYVESAKGSVQENGCEFDGEERVVLAKLERQTYGAPTGKTIPGSTWDEWDWKEDKY
;
A
#
# COMPACT_ATOMS: atom_id res chain seq x y z
N MET A 1 0.06 -10.20 -3.29
CA MET A 1 0.02 -8.86 -2.67
C MET A 1 -0.76 -7.88 -3.52
N TRP A 2 -1.50 -7.02 -2.85
CA TRP A 2 -2.31 -5.94 -3.40
C TRP A 2 -1.97 -4.66 -2.64
N MET A 3 -2.01 -3.54 -3.35
CA MET A 3 -1.82 -2.20 -2.81
C MET A 3 -3.07 -1.38 -3.09
N VAL A 4 -3.50 -0.64 -2.08
CA VAL A 4 -4.45 0.47 -2.25
C VAL A 4 -3.69 1.77 -2.04
N HIS A 5 -3.81 2.68 -3.00
CA HIS A 5 -3.25 4.02 -2.93
C HIS A 5 -4.37 5.04 -3.12
N ASP A 6 -4.41 6.03 -2.26
CA ASP A 6 -5.28 7.20 -2.34
C ASP A 6 -4.45 8.46 -2.65
N TYR A 7 -5.06 9.45 -3.30
CA TYR A 7 -4.35 10.66 -3.72
C TYR A 7 -3.89 11.55 -2.55
N GLU A 8 -4.60 11.51 -1.42
CA GLU A 8 -4.34 12.33 -0.25
C GLU A 8 -3.37 11.62 0.72
N ASP A 9 -3.67 10.36 1.05
CA ASP A 9 -2.94 9.58 2.04
C ASP A 9 -1.75 8.78 1.47
N GLY A 10 -1.65 8.65 0.15
CA GLY A 10 -0.66 7.78 -0.49
C GLY A 10 -1.01 6.30 -0.34
N VAL A 11 -0.06 5.44 0.07
CA VAL A 11 -0.33 4.01 0.25
C VAL A 11 -1.05 3.75 1.58
N VAL A 12 -2.31 3.35 1.50
CA VAL A 12 -3.19 3.16 2.66
C VAL A 12 -3.29 1.69 3.10
N LEU A 13 -3.03 0.76 2.18
CA LEU A 13 -3.06 -0.68 2.49
C LEU A 13 -2.10 -1.45 1.58
N ILE A 14 -1.36 -2.38 2.18
CA ILE A 14 -0.67 -3.46 1.48
C ILE A 14 -1.08 -4.78 2.16
N THR A 15 -1.70 -5.69 1.40
CA THR A 15 -2.18 -6.98 1.94
C THR A 15 -2.02 -8.10 0.91
N ASP A 16 -1.96 -9.35 1.36
CA ASP A 16 -2.04 -10.52 0.47
C ASP A 16 -3.49 -10.96 0.22
N ASN A 17 -4.46 -10.40 0.95
CA ASN A 17 -5.88 -10.69 0.77
C ASN A 17 -6.55 -9.72 -0.22
N TYR A 18 -6.99 -10.24 -1.36
CA TYR A 18 -7.67 -9.43 -2.38
C TYR A 18 -9.00 -8.83 -1.90
N GLU A 19 -9.80 -9.57 -1.14
CA GLU A 19 -11.12 -9.09 -0.69
C GLU A 19 -10.98 -7.93 0.29
N GLU A 20 -9.97 -7.99 1.16
CA GLU A 20 -9.61 -6.90 2.05
C GLU A 20 -9.15 -5.66 1.27
N ALA A 21 -8.28 -5.85 0.27
CA ALA A 21 -7.81 -4.77 -0.60
C ALA A 21 -8.96 -4.12 -1.39
N LEU A 22 -9.88 -4.92 -1.92
CA LEU A 22 -11.04 -4.44 -2.66
C LEU A 22 -11.98 -3.62 -1.75
N LYS A 23 -12.24 -4.12 -0.54
CA LYS A 23 -13.08 -3.41 0.44
C LYS A 23 -12.48 -2.05 0.82
N GLU A 24 -11.17 -2.00 1.05
CA GLU A 24 -10.49 -0.73 1.39
C GLU A 24 -10.48 0.24 0.19
N TYR A 25 -10.24 -0.27 -1.02
CA TYR A 25 -10.34 0.51 -2.25
C TYR A 25 -11.74 1.14 -2.42
N GLU A 26 -12.81 0.36 -2.27
CA GLU A 26 -14.19 0.87 -2.41
C GLU A 26 -14.50 1.95 -1.37
N LYS A 27 -14.03 1.79 -0.13
CA LYS A 27 -14.16 2.80 0.92
C LYS A 27 -13.51 4.13 0.51
N TYR A 28 -12.29 4.10 -0.03
CA TYR A 28 -11.60 5.32 -0.46
C TYR A 28 -12.22 5.93 -1.72
N VAL A 29 -12.76 5.12 -2.64
CA VAL A 29 -13.55 5.62 -3.78
C VAL A 29 -14.79 6.39 -3.32
N GLU A 30 -15.52 5.86 -2.33
CA GLU A 30 -16.69 6.57 -1.78
C GLU A 30 -16.30 7.84 -1.02
N SER A 31 -15.17 7.81 -0.30
CA SER A 31 -14.62 9.00 0.37
C SER A 31 -14.28 10.12 -0.64
N ALA A 32 -13.59 9.79 -1.73
CA ALA A 32 -13.24 10.74 -2.77
C ALA A 32 -14.50 11.33 -3.44
N LYS A 33 -15.49 10.49 -3.77
CA LYS A 33 -16.78 10.97 -4.30
C LYS A 33 -17.50 11.90 -3.33
N GLY A 34 -17.49 11.58 -2.04
CA GLY A 34 -18.08 12.41 -0.99
C GLY A 34 -17.45 13.80 -0.96
N SER A 35 -16.10 13.86 -0.96
CA SER A 35 -15.34 15.11 -0.98
C SER A 35 -15.71 16.00 -2.16
N VAL A 36 -15.73 15.46 -3.38
CA VAL A 36 -16.11 16.19 -4.60
C VAL A 36 -17.54 16.71 -4.52
N GLN A 37 -18.47 15.89 -4.04
CA GLN A 37 -19.88 16.29 -3.92
C GLN A 37 -20.07 17.42 -2.90
N GLU A 38 -19.33 17.39 -1.80
CA GLU A 38 -19.34 18.44 -0.77
C GLU A 38 -18.70 19.74 -1.27
N ASN A 39 -17.67 19.63 -2.13
CA ASN A 39 -16.99 20.75 -2.78
C ASN A 39 -17.70 21.27 -4.04
N GLY A 40 -19.02 21.10 -4.15
CA GLY A 40 -19.80 21.65 -5.26
C GLY A 40 -19.51 20.99 -6.63
N CYS A 41 -19.09 19.73 -6.62
CA CYS A 41 -18.66 18.96 -7.79
C CYS A 41 -17.36 19.49 -8.44
N GLU A 42 -16.54 20.24 -7.69
CA GLU A 42 -15.20 20.64 -8.11
C GLU A 42 -14.18 19.59 -7.69
N PHE A 43 -13.21 19.34 -8.56
CA PHE A 43 -12.06 18.50 -8.27
C PHE A 43 -10.88 19.41 -7.92
N ASP A 44 -10.22 19.14 -6.80
CA ASP A 44 -9.05 19.93 -6.35
C ASP A 44 -7.74 19.46 -7.00
N GLY A 45 -7.76 18.31 -7.69
CA GLY A 45 -6.62 17.77 -8.40
C GLY A 45 -6.87 16.40 -9.04
N GLU A 46 -5.81 15.61 -9.12
CA GLU A 46 -5.89 14.22 -9.60
C GLU A 46 -6.29 13.31 -8.42
N GLU A 47 -7.58 13.30 -8.08
CA GLU A 47 -8.16 12.55 -6.95
C GLU A 47 -8.31 11.05 -7.23
N ARG A 48 -7.21 10.42 -7.65
CA ARG A 48 -7.18 9.03 -8.06
C ARG A 48 -7.03 8.09 -6.88
N VAL A 49 -7.93 7.11 -6.81
CA VAL A 49 -7.77 5.90 -5.99
C VAL A 49 -7.30 4.74 -6.87
N VAL A 50 -6.27 4.01 -6.45
CA VAL A 50 -5.66 2.91 -7.22
C VAL A 50 -5.72 1.61 -6.41
N LEU A 51 -6.24 0.56 -7.05
CA LEU A 51 -6.06 -0.83 -6.62
C LEU A 51 -5.06 -1.50 -7.57
N ALA A 52 -3.90 -1.89 -7.05
CA ALA A 52 -2.83 -2.49 -7.84
C ALA A 52 -2.45 -3.89 -7.34
N LYS A 53 -2.30 -4.84 -8.27
CA LYS A 53 -1.66 -6.12 -7.98
C LYS A 53 -0.16 -5.91 -7.92
N LEU A 54 0.47 -6.35 -6.83
CA LEU A 54 1.92 -6.29 -6.66
C LEU A 54 2.56 -7.67 -6.82
N GLU A 55 3.62 -7.69 -7.62
CA GLU A 55 4.55 -8.81 -7.71
C GLU A 55 5.79 -8.47 -6.87
N ARG A 56 6.05 -9.25 -5.82
CA ARG A 56 7.25 -9.06 -5.01
C ARG A 56 8.45 -9.57 -5.80
N GLN A 57 9.34 -8.67 -6.19
CA GLN A 57 10.58 -9.04 -6.88
C GLN A 57 11.75 -9.22 -5.92
N THR A 58 11.78 -8.41 -4.86
CA THR A 58 12.75 -8.53 -3.76
C THR A 58 12.10 -8.01 -2.47
N TYR A 59 12.41 -8.60 -1.32
CA TYR A 59 12.06 -8.01 -0.03
C TYR A 59 13.10 -8.34 1.03
N GLY A 60 13.38 -7.38 1.91
CA GLY A 60 14.22 -7.60 3.08
C GLY A 60 13.41 -8.26 4.19
N ALA A 61 13.98 -9.29 4.82
CA ALA A 61 13.43 -9.87 6.04
C ALA A 61 14.53 -10.01 7.11
N PRO A 62 14.21 -9.76 8.39
CA PRO A 62 15.16 -9.98 9.47
C PRO A 62 15.53 -11.46 9.53
N THR A 63 16.82 -11.76 9.66
CA THR A 63 17.33 -13.13 9.71
C THR A 63 17.12 -13.80 11.07
N GLY A 64 16.66 -13.04 12.06
CA GLY A 64 16.60 -13.45 13.47
C GLY A 64 17.96 -13.35 14.18
N LYS A 65 18.96 -12.72 13.57
CA LYS A 65 20.29 -12.49 14.17
C LYS A 65 20.57 -10.99 14.30
N THR A 66 21.45 -10.64 15.23
CA THR A 66 22.01 -9.29 15.37
C THR A 66 23.37 -9.24 14.71
N ILE A 67 23.71 -8.13 14.05
CA ILE A 67 25.02 -7.95 13.42
C ILE A 67 26.11 -7.96 14.52
N PRO A 68 27.22 -8.73 14.38
CA PRO A 68 28.28 -8.77 15.38
C PRO A 68 28.84 -7.38 15.71
N GLY A 69 28.80 -6.99 17.00
CA GLY A 69 29.28 -5.68 17.46
C GLY A 69 28.30 -4.52 17.27
N SER A 70 27.04 -4.82 16.95
CA SER A 70 25.98 -3.83 16.68
C SER A 70 24.73 -4.13 17.51
N THR A 71 23.88 -3.12 17.69
CA THR A 71 22.52 -3.26 18.23
C THR A 71 21.47 -3.46 17.13
N TRP A 72 21.88 -3.46 15.86
CA TRP A 72 21.00 -3.60 14.71
C TRP A 72 20.84 -5.07 14.31
N ASP A 73 19.61 -5.43 13.95
CA ASP A 73 19.29 -6.74 13.39
C ASP A 73 19.94 -6.89 12.00
N GLU A 74 20.34 -8.12 11.68
CA GLU A 74 20.78 -8.52 10.36
C GLU A 74 19.54 -8.74 9.46
N TRP A 75 19.57 -8.13 8.28
CA TRP A 75 18.53 -8.26 7.27
C TRP A 75 19.11 -8.95 6.05
N ASP A 76 18.35 -9.91 5.52
CA ASP A 76 18.70 -10.61 4.28
C ASP A 76 17.68 -10.30 3.20
N TRP A 77 18.15 -10.19 1.97
CA TRP A 77 17.32 -9.95 0.81
C TRP A 77 16.80 -11.30 0.32
N LYS A 78 15.48 -11.46 0.32
CA LYS A 78 14.83 -12.61 -0.30
C LYS A 78 14.36 -12.22 -1.69
N GLU A 79 14.78 -12.99 -2.68
CA GLU A 79 14.27 -12.95 -4.04
C GLU A 79 13.28 -14.10 -4.20
N ASP A 80 11.99 -13.81 -4.26
CA ASP A 80 11.01 -14.78 -4.75
C ASP A 80 11.05 -14.72 -6.27
N LYS A 81 11.83 -15.63 -6.89
CA LYS A 81 11.82 -15.82 -8.34
C LYS A 81 10.54 -16.59 -8.70
N TYR A 82 9.46 -15.87 -9.00
CA TYR A 82 8.29 -16.41 -9.68
C TYR A 82 8.44 -16.30 -11.19
#